data_AF-A0A932VRH6-F1
#
_entry.id   AF-A0A932VRH6-F1
#
_cell.length_a   1.000
_cell.length_b   1.000
_cell.length_c   1.000
_cell.angle_alpha   90.00
_cell.angle_beta   90.00
_cell.angle_gamma   90.00
#
_symmetry.space_group_name_H-M   'P 1'
#
loop_
_entity.id
_entity.type
_entity.pdbx_description
1 polymer ?
#
loop_
_entity_poly.entity_id
_entity_poly.type
_entity_poly.pdbx_seq_one_letter_code
_entity_poly.pdbx_strand_id
1 'polypeptide(L)'
;MVNQEGSKKSLTLDGLKSKGFSEKLYWRGTFEDFLEIAAEHPLVAESAHQKMYRSAMVHGFRQTSWLGIQHPHYNLFDDPIEDGKDAVFGIDIHLAKLISKFRAAAERRGQEDRFILLHGPVGSSKSTITRLLKKNLCWFTTTDDGAYYSYSWVVDPSDHEGRLILGLMDEADGNEKACPCHEIPFKLLPEDTRRQTEEVLNDIVLEKYGKNGEFPEDKSIKIDGVLCPFCRQVFNSLVERHNGDWKAVLSKYIRVRRIVFSEEDRVGVGSFRPKDEKNQDSTELSGDINYRKIAQIGSESDPRAFNFDGEFQVSGGGMFYVEEVCKLDKAFLYDFLGATQEHEIKPKRFRVMSVDTVLIGSTNNPEFEKLVNDDTMEAFRDRTTKIDIPYVIRVSEEMKIY
;
A
#
# COMPACT_ATOMS: atom_id res chain seq x y z
N MET A 1 35.14 17.81 52.52
CA MET A 1 34.96 18.34 51.15
C MET A 1 34.69 17.15 50.24
N VAL A 2 33.41 16.90 49.94
CA VAL A 2 32.99 15.87 48.99
C VAL A 2 32.51 16.62 47.76
N ASN A 3 33.35 16.70 46.72
CA ASN A 3 32.94 17.23 45.43
C ASN A 3 32.12 16.15 44.71
N GLN A 4 30.80 16.24 44.84
CA GLN A 4 29.88 15.65 43.87
C GLN A 4 29.78 16.61 42.68
N GLU A 5 30.67 16.45 41.69
CA GLU A 5 30.39 16.95 40.35
C GLU A 5 29.32 16.04 39.73
N GLY A 6 28.07 16.42 39.93
CA GLY A 6 26.96 15.85 39.17
C GLY A 6 27.21 16.12 37.69
N SER A 7 27.44 15.06 36.91
CA SER A 7 27.51 15.18 35.46
C SER A 7 26.19 15.77 34.97
N LYS A 8 26.19 17.07 34.60
CA LYS A 8 25.06 17.67 33.90
C LYS A 8 24.87 16.85 32.63
N LYS A 9 23.79 16.07 32.56
CA LYS A 9 23.35 15.44 31.31
C LYS A 9 22.99 16.57 30.36
N SER A 10 23.91 16.96 29.48
CA SER A 10 23.67 17.97 28.46
C SER A 10 22.90 17.32 27.31
N LEU A 11 21.67 17.78 27.07
CA LEU A 11 20.89 17.39 25.90
C LEU A 11 21.47 18.11 24.68
N THR A 12 22.21 17.40 23.85
CA THR A 12 22.79 17.90 22.58
C THR A 12 22.28 17.06 21.43
N LEU A 13 22.07 17.66 20.26
CA LEU A 13 21.55 16.95 19.08
C LEU A 13 22.45 15.77 18.69
N ASP A 14 23.77 15.93 18.77
CA ASP A 14 24.74 14.87 18.46
C ASP A 14 24.65 13.66 19.41
N GLY A 15 24.12 13.87 20.63
CA GLY A 15 23.88 12.80 21.60
C GLY A 15 22.53 12.09 21.43
N LEU A 16 21.63 12.63 20.61
CA LEU A 16 20.30 12.08 20.36
C LEU A 16 20.35 11.18 19.12
N LYS A 17 20.28 9.86 19.34
CA LYS A 17 20.12 8.90 18.24
C LYS A 17 18.65 8.80 17.86
N SER A 18 18.32 9.07 16.60
CA SER A 18 17.02 8.72 16.03
C SER A 18 17.10 7.30 15.45
N LYS A 19 16.10 6.46 15.73
CA LYS A 19 15.98 5.12 15.11
C LYS A 19 15.21 5.13 13.79
N GLY A 20 14.64 6.28 13.39
CA GLY A 20 13.72 6.39 12.26
C GLY A 20 13.97 7.55 11.29
N PHE A 21 15.04 8.34 11.48
CA PHE A 21 15.40 9.42 10.56
C PHE A 21 16.81 9.19 10.04
N SER A 22 16.90 8.66 8.81
CA SER A 22 18.16 8.46 8.08
C SER A 22 18.05 9.18 6.73
N GLU A 23 19.13 9.80 6.28
CA GLU A 23 19.19 10.47 4.97
C GLU A 23 18.76 9.53 3.83
N LYS A 24 19.03 8.23 3.97
CA LYS A 24 18.61 7.19 3.01
C LYS A 24 17.08 7.10 2.85
N LEU A 25 16.30 7.40 3.88
CA LEU A 25 14.83 7.37 3.82
C LEU A 25 14.26 8.53 2.99
N TYR A 26 15.06 9.58 2.80
CA TYR A 26 14.72 10.77 2.02
C TYR A 26 15.43 10.78 0.66
N TRP A 27 15.88 9.62 0.18
CA TRP A 27 16.57 9.51 -1.10
C TRP A 27 15.72 10.11 -2.24
N ARG A 28 16.39 10.90 -3.09
CA ARG A 28 15.84 11.46 -4.32
C ARG A 28 16.87 11.33 -5.43
N GLY A 29 16.44 10.89 -6.60
CA GLY A 29 17.34 10.61 -7.73
C GLY A 29 16.62 10.65 -9.07
N THR A 30 17.39 10.62 -10.14
CA THR A 30 16.87 10.60 -11.51
C THR A 30 16.16 9.28 -11.79
N PHE A 31 15.48 9.19 -12.92
CA PHE A 31 14.93 7.90 -13.35
C PHE A 31 16.06 6.89 -13.61
N GLU A 32 17.20 7.36 -14.13
CA GLU A 32 18.41 6.57 -14.34
C GLU A 32 18.99 6.03 -13.03
N ASP A 33 19.12 6.86 -11.99
CA ASP A 33 19.58 6.40 -10.66
C ASP A 33 18.64 5.32 -10.10
N PHE A 34 17.33 5.42 -10.37
CA PHE A 34 16.36 4.39 -9.97
C PHE A 34 16.51 3.08 -10.77
N LEU A 35 16.88 3.14 -12.05
CA LEU A 35 17.17 1.94 -12.85
C LEU A 35 18.37 1.18 -12.28
N GLU A 36 19.41 1.89 -11.81
CA GLU A 36 20.55 1.28 -11.13
C GLU A 36 20.12 0.58 -9.83
N ILE A 37 19.28 1.24 -9.02
CA ILE A 37 18.69 0.64 -7.82
C ILE A 37 17.88 -0.61 -8.17
N ALA A 38 17.06 -0.57 -9.21
CA ALA A 38 16.25 -1.72 -9.61
C ALA A 38 17.10 -2.87 -10.17
N ALA A 39 18.24 -2.59 -10.80
CA ALA A 39 19.18 -3.62 -11.21
C ALA A 39 19.84 -4.31 -10.00
N GLU A 40 20.13 -3.56 -8.93
CA GLU A 40 20.66 -4.11 -7.68
C GLU A 40 19.58 -4.79 -6.81
N HIS A 41 18.38 -4.23 -6.78
CA HIS A 41 17.27 -4.65 -5.95
C HIS A 41 15.98 -4.71 -6.78
N PRO A 42 15.77 -5.74 -7.61
CA PRO A 42 14.64 -5.77 -8.55
C PRO A 42 13.26 -5.77 -7.87
N LEU A 43 13.19 -6.23 -6.62
CA LEU A 43 11.95 -6.27 -5.84
C LEU A 43 11.40 -4.88 -5.46
N VAL A 44 12.08 -3.78 -5.80
CA VAL A 44 11.48 -2.43 -5.74
C VAL A 44 10.32 -2.24 -6.74
N ALA A 45 10.21 -3.14 -7.73
CA ALA A 45 9.13 -3.17 -8.72
C ALA A 45 7.98 -4.14 -8.37
N GLU A 46 7.99 -4.70 -7.16
CA GLU A 46 6.97 -5.66 -6.72
C GLU A 46 5.60 -5.00 -6.51
N SER A 47 4.53 -5.80 -6.59
CA SER A 47 3.16 -5.33 -6.29
C SER A 47 2.93 -5.14 -4.78
N ALA A 48 1.83 -4.47 -4.42
CA ALA A 48 1.42 -4.34 -3.03
C ALA A 48 1.26 -5.71 -2.32
N HIS A 49 0.74 -6.71 -3.04
CA HIS A 49 0.55 -8.07 -2.53
C HIS A 49 1.89 -8.78 -2.24
N GLN A 50 2.86 -8.66 -3.14
CA GLN A 50 4.20 -9.22 -2.94
C GLN A 50 4.91 -8.54 -1.76
N LYS A 51 4.83 -7.21 -1.68
CA LYS A 51 5.38 -6.44 -0.56
C LYS A 51 4.75 -6.84 0.76
N MET A 52 3.43 -6.98 0.80
CA MET A 52 2.71 -7.39 2.01
C MET A 52 3.13 -8.79 2.49
N TYR A 53 3.29 -9.74 1.56
CA TYR A 53 3.78 -11.07 1.89
C TYR A 53 5.22 -11.04 2.40
N ARG A 54 6.14 -10.35 1.73
CA ARG A 54 7.54 -10.21 2.18
C ARG A 54 7.65 -9.53 3.54
N SER A 55 6.90 -8.45 3.73
CA SER A 55 6.76 -7.74 5.00
C SER A 55 6.35 -8.73 6.10
N ALA A 56 5.36 -9.59 5.86
CA ALA A 56 4.91 -10.56 6.85
C ALA A 56 5.95 -11.67 7.16
N MET A 57 6.83 -11.98 6.20
CA MET A 57 7.83 -13.04 6.31
C MET A 57 9.18 -12.58 6.90
N VAL A 58 9.44 -11.27 6.95
CA VAL A 58 10.76 -10.70 7.30
C VAL A 58 11.28 -11.12 8.67
N HIS A 59 10.39 -11.32 9.65
CA HIS A 59 10.75 -11.74 11.01
C HIS A 59 10.88 -13.26 11.17
N GLY A 60 10.63 -14.02 10.10
CA GLY A 60 10.62 -15.47 10.10
C GLY A 60 9.41 -16.08 10.82
N PHE A 61 9.43 -17.41 10.92
CA PHE A 61 8.40 -18.19 11.60
C PHE A 61 9.05 -19.37 12.31
N ARG A 62 8.35 -19.91 13.32
CA ARG A 62 8.70 -21.15 14.01
C ARG A 62 7.61 -22.19 13.81
N GLN A 63 7.98 -23.47 13.74
CA GLN A 63 6.98 -24.54 13.71
C GLN A 63 6.40 -24.74 15.10
N THR A 64 5.08 -24.82 15.18
CA THR A 64 4.34 -25.14 16.41
C THR A 64 3.30 -26.22 16.12
N SER A 65 2.77 -26.82 17.17
CA SER A 65 1.74 -27.83 17.04
C SER A 65 0.67 -27.69 18.10
N TRP A 66 -0.56 -28.01 17.73
CA TRP A 66 -1.67 -28.05 18.67
C TRP A 66 -2.68 -29.10 18.24
N LEU A 67 -3.12 -29.91 19.20
CA LEU A 67 -3.98 -31.07 18.94
C LEU A 67 -3.45 -31.98 17.82
N GLY A 68 -2.12 -32.12 17.74
CA GLY A 68 -1.44 -32.90 16.69
C GLY A 68 -1.35 -32.22 15.32
N ILE A 69 -1.92 -31.03 15.15
CA ILE A 69 -1.86 -30.27 13.90
C ILE A 69 -0.63 -29.36 13.93
N GLN A 70 0.33 -29.62 13.04
CA GLN A 70 1.49 -28.76 12.81
C GLN A 70 1.07 -27.50 12.03
N HIS A 71 1.58 -26.35 12.46
CA HIS A 71 1.30 -25.08 11.80
C HIS A 71 2.41 -24.07 12.13
N PRO A 72 2.69 -23.12 11.22
CA PRO A 72 3.67 -22.08 11.48
C PRO A 72 3.10 -21.03 12.44
N HIS A 73 3.91 -20.62 13.42
CA HIS A 73 3.74 -19.38 14.15
C HIS A 73 4.65 -18.32 13.52
N TYR A 74 4.07 -17.24 13.01
CA TYR A 74 4.82 -16.15 12.38
C TYR A 74 5.20 -15.12 13.44
N ASN A 75 6.50 -14.82 13.56
CA ASN A 75 7.04 -13.95 14.61
C ASN A 75 6.53 -12.50 14.50
N LEU A 76 6.00 -12.11 13.33
CA LEU A 76 5.25 -10.87 13.14
C LEU A 76 4.19 -10.65 14.24
N PHE A 77 3.48 -11.72 14.62
CA PHE A 77 2.37 -11.64 15.56
C PHE A 77 2.81 -11.63 17.02
N ASP A 78 4.10 -11.77 17.30
CA ASP A 78 4.71 -11.50 18.61
C ASP A 78 5.03 -10.00 18.81
N ASP A 79 4.71 -9.14 17.84
CA ASP A 79 5.00 -7.70 17.87
C ASP A 79 6.49 -7.36 18.08
N PRO A 80 7.37 -7.71 17.12
CA PRO A 80 8.81 -7.50 17.25
C PRO A 80 9.23 -6.01 17.22
N ILE A 81 8.32 -5.10 16.87
CA ILE A 81 8.59 -3.67 16.72
C ILE A 81 8.37 -2.93 18.04
N GLU A 82 7.31 -3.28 18.79
CA GLU A 82 6.99 -2.67 20.09
C GLU A 82 7.12 -3.67 21.25
N ASP A 83 7.95 -4.70 21.10
CA ASP A 83 8.34 -5.65 22.16
C ASP A 83 7.13 -6.34 22.81
N GLY A 84 6.24 -6.91 22.00
CA GLY A 84 5.13 -7.72 22.48
C GLY A 84 3.89 -6.96 22.94
N LYS A 85 3.88 -5.62 22.87
CA LYS A 85 2.75 -4.78 23.32
C LYS A 85 1.40 -5.19 22.74
N ASP A 86 1.40 -5.62 21.48
CA ASP A 86 0.20 -6.03 20.76
C ASP A 86 0.21 -7.49 20.34
N ALA A 87 1.03 -8.31 20.99
CA ALA A 87 1.19 -9.72 20.61
C ALA A 87 -0.15 -10.47 20.60
N VAL A 88 -0.32 -11.32 19.60
CA VAL A 88 -1.54 -12.09 19.38
C VAL A 88 -1.28 -13.56 19.67
N PHE A 89 -2.04 -14.11 20.62
CA PHE A 89 -1.80 -15.44 21.15
C PHE A 89 -2.90 -16.44 20.78
N GLY A 90 -2.54 -17.72 20.67
CA GLY A 90 -3.49 -18.84 20.66
C GLY A 90 -4.33 -19.05 19.39
N ILE A 91 -4.14 -18.24 18.34
CA ILE A 91 -4.89 -18.32 17.06
C ILE A 91 -4.00 -18.56 15.84
N ASP A 92 -2.81 -19.13 16.04
CA ASP A 92 -1.76 -19.33 15.01
C ASP A 92 -2.25 -20.03 13.75
N ILE A 93 -3.13 -21.04 13.87
CA ILE A 93 -3.69 -21.76 12.71
C ILE A 93 -4.45 -20.79 11.78
N HIS A 94 -5.15 -19.80 12.35
CA HIS A 94 -5.93 -18.82 11.60
C HIS A 94 -5.03 -17.75 10.98
N LEU A 95 -4.00 -17.32 11.72
CA LEU A 95 -2.96 -16.43 11.21
C LEU A 95 -2.17 -17.08 10.07
N ALA A 96 -1.90 -18.38 10.15
CA ALA A 96 -1.24 -19.11 9.08
C ALA A 96 -2.09 -19.19 7.80
N LYS A 97 -3.41 -19.31 7.93
CA LYS A 97 -4.32 -19.21 6.78
C LYS A 97 -4.23 -17.83 6.14
N LEU A 98 -4.24 -16.76 6.94
CA LEU A 98 -4.09 -15.38 6.46
C LEU A 98 -2.78 -15.19 5.68
N ILE A 99 -1.64 -15.60 6.25
CA ILE A 99 -0.36 -15.49 5.55
C ILE A 99 -0.32 -16.32 4.26
N SER A 100 -0.95 -17.51 4.25
CA SER A 100 -1.06 -18.30 3.01
C SER A 100 -1.84 -17.58 1.91
N LYS A 101 -2.78 -16.70 2.27
CA LYS A 101 -3.53 -15.88 1.31
C LYS A 101 -2.66 -14.76 0.75
N PHE A 102 -1.86 -14.09 1.58
CA PHE A 102 -0.86 -13.14 1.06
C PHE A 102 0.13 -13.82 0.12
N ARG A 103 0.58 -15.04 0.47
CA ARG A 103 1.45 -15.83 -0.41
C ARG A 103 0.79 -16.14 -1.76
N ALA A 104 -0.44 -16.65 -1.75
CA ALA A 104 -1.13 -17.01 -2.99
C ALA A 104 -1.40 -15.79 -3.89
N ALA A 105 -1.67 -14.63 -3.30
CA ALA A 105 -1.79 -13.36 -4.02
C ALA A 105 -0.44 -12.88 -4.58
N ALA A 106 0.65 -13.01 -3.82
CA ALA A 106 2.01 -12.71 -4.28
C ALA A 106 2.47 -13.62 -5.45
N GLU A 107 2.02 -14.88 -5.46
CA GLU A 107 2.27 -15.87 -6.51
C GLU A 107 1.31 -15.75 -7.71
N ARG A 108 0.33 -14.82 -7.69
CA ARG A 108 -0.69 -14.63 -8.73
C ARG A 108 -1.51 -15.89 -9.08
N ARG A 109 -1.90 -16.64 -8.06
CA ARG A 109 -2.67 -17.90 -8.23
C ARG A 109 -4.20 -17.67 -8.24
N GLY A 110 -4.66 -16.53 -8.79
CA GLY A 110 -6.07 -16.13 -8.81
C GLY A 110 -6.63 -15.76 -7.43
N GLN A 111 -5.75 -15.36 -6.50
CA GLN A 111 -6.07 -14.92 -5.13
C GLN A 111 -5.72 -13.45 -4.89
N GLU A 112 -5.00 -12.81 -5.80
CA GLU A 112 -4.76 -11.36 -5.88
C GLU A 112 -6.07 -10.57 -6.07
N ASP A 113 -7.11 -11.22 -6.59
CA ASP A 113 -8.41 -10.61 -6.92
C ASP A 113 -9.45 -10.67 -5.78
N ARG A 114 -9.03 -10.83 -4.53
CA ARG A 114 -9.96 -11.11 -3.42
C ARG A 114 -9.83 -10.17 -2.23
N PHE A 115 -10.98 -9.71 -1.75
CA PHE A 115 -11.11 -8.96 -0.51
C PHE A 115 -10.88 -9.90 0.69
N ILE A 116 -9.94 -9.60 1.58
CA ILE A 116 -9.69 -10.44 2.76
C ILE A 116 -10.60 -9.98 3.90
N LEU A 117 -11.52 -10.84 4.35
CA LEU A 117 -12.45 -10.51 5.43
C LEU A 117 -12.10 -11.26 6.71
N LEU A 118 -11.63 -10.53 7.72
CA LEU A 118 -11.43 -11.03 9.07
C LEU A 118 -12.79 -11.13 9.78
N HIS A 119 -13.24 -12.35 10.01
CA HIS A 119 -14.56 -12.66 10.56
C HIS A 119 -14.42 -13.28 11.94
N GLY A 120 -15.11 -12.73 12.95
CA GLY A 120 -15.13 -13.34 14.27
C GLY A 120 -15.84 -12.47 15.31
N PRO A 121 -16.01 -12.98 16.54
CA PRO A 121 -16.76 -12.29 17.57
C PRO A 121 -16.03 -11.03 18.09
N VAL A 122 -16.75 -10.15 18.78
CA VAL A 122 -16.16 -8.93 19.36
C VAL A 122 -15.07 -9.32 20.36
N GLY A 123 -13.92 -8.63 20.33
CA GLY A 123 -12.79 -8.97 21.19
C GLY A 123 -11.87 -10.10 20.68
N SER A 124 -12.11 -10.67 19.49
CA SER A 124 -11.24 -11.71 18.92
C SER A 124 -9.95 -11.19 18.27
N SER A 125 -9.37 -10.09 18.73
CA SER A 125 -8.09 -9.54 18.22
C SER A 125 -8.04 -9.13 16.73
N LYS A 126 -9.16 -9.06 15.98
CA LYS A 126 -9.19 -8.62 14.56
C LYS A 126 -8.48 -7.29 14.32
N SER A 127 -8.81 -6.26 15.11
CA SER A 127 -8.19 -4.94 15.01
C SER A 127 -6.72 -4.93 15.48
N THR A 128 -6.34 -5.84 16.38
CA THR A 128 -4.95 -6.02 16.81
C THR A 128 -4.12 -6.62 15.67
N ILE A 129 -4.64 -7.64 14.98
CA ILE A 129 -4.00 -8.24 13.81
C ILE A 129 -3.76 -7.18 12.74
N THR A 130 -4.78 -6.41 12.36
CA THR A 130 -4.64 -5.40 11.29
C THR A 130 -3.67 -4.29 11.68
N ARG A 131 -3.64 -3.91 12.96
CA ARG A 131 -2.67 -2.94 13.47
C ARG A 131 -1.23 -3.45 13.42
N LEU A 132 -0.99 -4.72 13.74
CA LEU A 132 0.32 -5.36 13.57
C LEU A 132 0.75 -5.41 12.10
N LEU A 133 -0.17 -5.75 11.19
CA LEU A 133 0.10 -5.74 9.75
C LEU A 133 0.50 -4.34 9.25
N LYS A 134 -0.27 -3.30 9.61
CA LYS A 134 0.01 -1.90 9.25
C LYS A 134 1.34 -1.43 9.84
N LYS A 135 1.53 -1.62 11.16
CA LYS A 135 2.77 -1.27 11.88
C LYS A 135 3.99 -1.92 11.22
N ASN A 136 3.90 -3.20 10.90
CA ASN A 136 4.99 -3.92 10.27
C ASN A 136 5.25 -3.49 8.84
N LEU A 137 4.21 -3.21 8.05
CA LEU A 137 4.37 -2.71 6.69
C LEU A 137 5.05 -1.33 6.68
N CYS A 138 4.62 -0.40 7.55
CA CYS A 138 5.27 0.91 7.72
C CYS A 138 6.73 0.74 8.11
N TRP A 139 7.02 -0.06 9.14
CA TRP A 139 8.40 -0.36 9.54
C TRP A 139 9.22 -1.00 8.41
N PHE A 140 8.66 -1.97 7.67
CA PHE A 140 9.35 -2.67 6.61
C PHE A 140 9.83 -1.70 5.52
N THR A 141 9.05 -0.69 5.16
CA THR A 141 9.46 0.35 4.19
C THR A 141 10.63 1.23 4.62
N THR A 142 10.94 1.25 5.93
CA THR A 142 12.15 1.90 6.46
C THR A 142 13.42 1.07 6.27
N THR A 143 13.29 -0.23 6.01
CA THR A 143 14.42 -1.13 5.75
C THR A 143 14.84 -1.06 4.29
N ASP A 144 16.07 -1.40 3.96
CA ASP A 144 16.53 -1.43 2.56
C ASP A 144 15.79 -2.53 1.75
N ASP A 145 15.47 -3.67 2.38
CA ASP A 145 14.71 -4.76 1.76
C ASP A 145 13.27 -4.37 1.40
N GLY A 146 12.63 -3.54 2.22
CA GLY A 146 11.26 -3.08 2.03
C GLY A 146 11.14 -1.73 1.32
N ALA A 147 12.24 -1.17 0.84
CA ALA A 147 12.25 0.15 0.20
C ALA A 147 11.19 0.23 -0.91
N TYR A 148 10.48 1.35 -0.94
CA TYR A 148 9.47 1.62 -1.94
C TYR A 148 9.71 3.00 -2.53
N TYR A 149 9.58 3.09 -3.85
CA TYR A 149 9.88 4.29 -4.61
C TYR A 149 8.63 4.72 -5.37
N SER A 150 8.39 6.02 -5.35
CA SER A 150 7.44 6.67 -6.23
C SER A 150 8.14 7.87 -6.88
N TYR A 151 7.39 8.71 -7.56
CA TYR A 151 7.95 9.82 -8.31
C TYR A 151 7.16 11.10 -8.11
N SER A 152 7.82 12.19 -8.46
CA SER A 152 7.22 13.51 -8.56
C SER A 152 7.54 14.12 -9.92
N TRP A 153 6.59 14.91 -10.40
CA TRP A 153 6.75 15.79 -11.54
C TRP A 153 7.46 17.06 -11.09
N VAL A 154 8.63 17.33 -11.63
CA VAL A 154 9.42 18.53 -11.34
C VAL A 154 9.46 19.40 -12.58
N VAL A 155 9.32 20.71 -12.38
CA VAL A 155 9.45 21.69 -13.45
C VAL A 155 10.46 22.76 -13.05
N ASP A 156 11.24 23.25 -14.00
CA ASP A 156 12.07 24.41 -13.76
C ASP A 156 11.18 25.63 -13.42
N PRO A 157 11.54 26.48 -12.45
CA PRO A 157 10.78 27.68 -12.13
C PRO A 157 10.52 28.63 -13.31
N SER A 158 11.44 28.64 -14.28
CA SER A 158 11.33 29.42 -15.51
C SER A 158 10.46 28.78 -16.59
N ASP A 159 10.12 27.49 -16.46
CA ASP A 159 9.27 26.76 -17.40
C ASP A 159 7.78 27.03 -17.12
N HIS A 160 7.31 28.21 -17.53
CA HIS A 160 5.91 28.63 -17.35
C HIS A 160 4.91 27.66 -17.97
N GLU A 161 5.21 27.13 -19.16
CA GLU A 161 4.33 26.19 -19.86
C GLU A 161 4.29 24.82 -19.17
N GLY A 162 5.45 24.31 -18.71
CA GLY A 162 5.49 23.07 -17.92
C GLY A 162 4.70 23.20 -16.62
N ARG A 163 4.79 24.34 -15.92
CA ARG A 163 3.97 24.62 -14.74
C ARG A 163 2.47 24.60 -15.05
N LEU A 164 2.05 25.19 -16.18
CA LEU A 164 0.65 25.13 -16.61
C LEU A 164 0.20 23.68 -16.89
N ILE A 165 1.08 22.82 -17.40
CA ILE A 165 0.77 21.39 -17.62
C ILE A 165 0.52 20.69 -16.27
N LEU A 166 1.35 20.92 -15.25
CA LEU A 166 1.14 20.37 -13.90
C LEU A 166 -0.13 20.90 -13.20
N GLY A 167 -0.71 21.98 -13.74
CA GLY A 167 -1.92 22.62 -13.24
C GLY A 167 -1.62 23.55 -12.06
N LEU A 168 -2.63 23.76 -11.21
CA LEU A 168 -2.46 24.59 -10.02
C LEU A 168 -1.45 23.94 -9.08
N MET A 169 -0.37 24.68 -8.81
CA MET A 169 0.61 24.35 -7.78
C MET A 169 0.26 25.22 -6.56
N ASP A 170 0.00 24.57 -5.43
CA ASP A 170 -0.17 25.28 -4.17
C ASP A 170 1.20 25.84 -3.72
N GLU A 171 1.23 26.86 -2.86
CA GLU A 171 2.51 27.41 -2.35
C GLU A 171 3.37 26.32 -1.70
N ALA A 172 2.74 25.30 -1.13
CA ALA A 172 3.39 24.13 -0.54
C ALA A 172 4.04 23.18 -1.56
N ASP A 173 3.55 23.14 -2.80
CA ASP A 173 4.09 22.28 -3.86
C ASP A 173 5.43 22.82 -4.41
N GLY A 174 5.63 24.14 -4.33
CA GLY A 174 6.81 24.80 -4.90
C GLY A 174 6.91 24.55 -6.41
N ASN A 175 7.86 23.71 -6.83
CA ASN A 175 8.09 23.33 -8.24
C ASN A 175 7.93 21.83 -8.49
N GLU A 176 7.40 21.09 -7.53
CA GLU A 176 7.33 19.64 -7.55
C GLU A 176 5.91 19.20 -7.20
N LYS A 177 5.37 18.24 -7.95
CA LYS A 177 4.08 17.63 -7.65
C LYS A 177 4.20 16.12 -7.64
N ALA A 178 4.08 15.53 -6.45
CA ALA A 178 4.14 14.09 -6.26
C ALA A 178 3.04 13.35 -7.03
N CYS A 179 3.31 12.11 -7.44
CA CYS A 179 2.24 11.20 -7.86
C CYS A 179 1.25 11.01 -6.69
N PRO A 180 -0.04 11.34 -6.87
CA PRO A 180 -0.99 11.31 -5.78
C PRO A 180 -1.39 9.88 -5.35
N CYS A 181 -1.23 8.90 -6.25
CA CYS A 181 -1.54 7.50 -5.97
C CYS A 181 -0.31 6.66 -5.61
N HIS A 182 0.82 7.31 -5.34
CA HIS A 182 2.08 6.66 -4.94
C HIS A 182 2.56 5.56 -5.89
N GLU A 183 2.30 5.71 -7.19
CA GLU A 183 2.64 4.70 -8.19
C GLU A 183 4.15 4.48 -8.32
N ILE A 184 4.54 3.25 -8.65
CA ILE A 184 5.93 2.92 -8.96
C ILE A 184 6.40 3.63 -10.24
N PRO A 185 7.68 4.06 -10.33
CA PRO A 185 8.20 4.80 -11.49
C PRO A 185 8.05 4.03 -12.81
N PHE A 186 8.13 2.71 -12.78
CA PHE A 186 8.02 1.87 -13.99
C PHE A 186 6.69 2.02 -14.74
N LYS A 187 5.61 2.46 -14.08
CA LYS A 187 4.34 2.77 -14.77
C LYS A 187 4.45 3.94 -15.75
N LEU A 188 5.49 4.79 -15.65
CA LEU A 188 5.73 5.89 -16.59
C LEU A 188 6.24 5.42 -17.95
N LEU A 189 6.79 4.21 -18.04
CA LEU A 189 7.30 3.68 -19.30
C LEU A 189 6.15 3.40 -20.27
N PRO A 190 6.34 3.57 -21.59
CA PRO A 190 5.39 3.09 -22.59
C PRO A 190 5.19 1.57 -22.49
N GLU A 191 4.04 1.06 -22.96
CA GLU A 191 3.64 -0.35 -22.76
C GLU A 191 4.68 -1.36 -23.30
N ASP A 192 5.18 -1.17 -24.52
CA ASP A 192 6.20 -2.05 -25.11
C ASP A 192 7.51 -2.05 -24.30
N THR A 193 7.90 -0.89 -23.76
CA THR A 193 9.09 -0.75 -22.92
C THR A 193 8.88 -1.34 -21.53
N ARG A 194 7.65 -1.29 -20.98
CA ARG A 194 7.33 -1.97 -19.72
C ARG A 194 7.55 -3.47 -19.84
N ARG A 195 7.04 -4.10 -20.91
CA ARG A 195 7.22 -5.55 -21.13
C ARG A 195 8.69 -5.95 -21.19
N GLN A 196 9.51 -5.19 -21.92
CA GLN A 196 10.96 -5.41 -21.95
C GLN A 196 11.60 -5.23 -20.57
N THR A 197 11.13 -4.25 -19.79
CA THR A 197 11.62 -4.00 -18.44
C THR A 197 11.23 -5.15 -17.49
N GLU A 198 10.02 -5.69 -17.60
CA GLU A 198 9.57 -6.87 -16.85
C GLU A 198 10.44 -8.09 -17.16
N GLU A 199 10.75 -8.35 -18.43
CA GLU A 199 11.64 -9.44 -18.84
C GLU A 199 13.01 -9.30 -18.16
N VAL A 200 13.64 -8.13 -18.29
CA VAL A 200 14.95 -7.86 -17.68
C VAL A 200 14.92 -7.98 -16.15
N LEU A 201 13.89 -7.43 -15.50
CA LEU A 201 13.77 -7.51 -14.04
C LEU A 201 13.56 -8.94 -13.56
N ASN A 202 12.78 -9.74 -14.28
CA ASN A 202 12.56 -11.14 -13.95
C ASN A 202 13.83 -11.99 -14.17
N ASP A 203 14.62 -11.71 -15.21
CA ASP A 203 15.92 -12.36 -15.39
C ASP A 203 16.85 -12.09 -14.18
N ILE A 204 16.91 -10.85 -13.71
CA ILE A 204 17.68 -10.47 -12.52
C ILE A 204 17.14 -11.17 -11.26
N VAL A 205 15.81 -11.28 -11.11
CA VAL A 205 15.18 -12.01 -10.01
C VAL A 205 15.57 -13.49 -10.05
N LEU A 206 15.54 -14.11 -11.22
CA LEU A 206 15.91 -15.52 -11.39
C LEU A 206 17.38 -15.75 -11.03
N GLU A 207 18.29 -14.88 -11.48
CA GLU A 207 19.71 -14.97 -11.15
C GLU A 207 19.99 -14.83 -9.65
N LYS A 208 19.31 -13.89 -8.97
CA LYS A 208 19.56 -13.58 -7.56
C LYS A 208 18.85 -14.52 -6.58
N TYR A 209 17.61 -14.89 -6.90
CA TYR A 209 16.72 -15.60 -5.96
C TYR A 209 16.32 -16.99 -6.42
N GLY A 210 16.56 -17.34 -7.69
CA GLY A 210 16.31 -18.68 -8.20
C GLY A 210 17.14 -19.73 -7.47
N LYS A 211 16.51 -20.87 -7.15
CA LYS A 211 17.20 -22.02 -6.56
C LYS A 211 16.98 -23.23 -7.45
N ASN A 212 18.04 -23.99 -7.72
CA ASN A 212 18.00 -25.18 -8.57
C ASN A 212 17.41 -24.93 -9.97
N GLY A 213 17.50 -23.70 -10.48
CA GLY A 213 16.90 -23.31 -11.77
C GLY A 213 15.40 -23.03 -11.73
N GLU A 214 14.76 -23.08 -10.55
CA GLU A 214 13.33 -22.76 -10.40
C GLU A 214 13.12 -21.27 -10.08
N PHE A 215 12.18 -20.66 -10.80
CA PHE A 215 11.80 -19.26 -10.62
C PHE A 215 10.92 -19.11 -9.36
N PRO A 216 11.23 -18.18 -8.44
CA PRO A 216 10.38 -17.91 -7.29
C PRO A 216 9.11 -17.16 -7.72
N GLU A 217 8.00 -17.87 -7.91
CA GLU A 217 6.70 -17.31 -8.36
C GLU A 217 6.26 -16.09 -7.53
N ASP A 218 6.50 -16.12 -6.22
CA ASP A 218 6.19 -15.05 -5.26
C ASP A 218 6.98 -13.75 -5.49
N LYS A 219 7.97 -13.78 -6.37
CA LYS A 219 8.85 -12.65 -6.73
C LYS A 219 8.76 -12.29 -8.22
N SER A 220 7.82 -12.86 -8.96
CA SER A 220 7.61 -12.54 -10.38
C SER A 220 7.15 -11.08 -10.55
N ILE A 221 7.98 -10.27 -11.20
CA ILE A 221 7.69 -8.85 -11.41
C ILE A 221 6.78 -8.71 -12.62
N LYS A 222 5.71 -7.93 -12.46
CA LYS A 222 4.85 -7.48 -13.55
C LYS A 222 4.32 -6.11 -13.18
N ILE A 223 4.36 -5.20 -14.14
CA ILE A 223 4.06 -3.78 -13.98
C ILE A 223 2.64 -3.58 -14.52
N ASP A 224 1.67 -3.97 -13.70
CA ASP A 224 0.25 -3.94 -14.06
C ASP A 224 -0.37 -2.54 -13.94
N GLY A 225 -1.49 -2.36 -14.65
CA GLY A 225 -2.33 -1.18 -14.56
C GLY A 225 -1.86 0.02 -15.40
N VAL A 226 -2.62 1.10 -15.27
CA VAL A 226 -2.39 2.35 -15.99
C VAL A 226 -2.02 3.47 -15.03
N LEU A 227 -1.32 4.49 -15.54
CA LEU A 227 -1.04 5.71 -14.79
C LEU A 227 -2.33 6.35 -14.30
N CYS A 228 -2.30 6.90 -13.09
CA CYS A 228 -3.40 7.66 -12.54
C CYS A 228 -3.75 8.83 -13.48
N PRO A 229 -5.02 9.26 -13.52
CA PRO A 229 -5.48 10.26 -14.48
C PRO A 229 -4.66 11.55 -14.50
N PHE A 230 -4.19 12.00 -13.34
CA PHE A 230 -3.30 13.17 -13.22
C PHE A 230 -1.96 12.92 -13.91
N CYS A 231 -1.21 11.89 -13.50
CA CYS A 231 0.10 11.57 -14.07
C CYS A 231 0.00 11.24 -15.56
N ARG A 232 -1.06 10.56 -16.00
CA ARG A 232 -1.31 10.25 -17.41
C ARG A 232 -1.51 11.52 -18.25
N GLN A 233 -2.28 12.49 -17.76
CA GLN A 233 -2.48 13.76 -18.46
C GLN A 233 -1.16 14.54 -18.55
N VAL A 234 -0.45 14.68 -17.43
CA VAL A 234 0.83 15.39 -17.39
C VAL A 234 1.85 14.74 -18.33
N PHE A 235 1.98 13.41 -18.29
CA PHE A 235 2.86 12.66 -19.17
C PHE A 235 2.53 12.92 -20.64
N ASN A 236 1.26 12.75 -21.04
CA ASN A 236 0.84 12.92 -22.43
C ASN A 236 1.11 14.34 -22.95
N SER A 237 0.78 15.37 -22.15
CA SER A 237 1.02 16.77 -22.54
C SER A 237 2.52 17.10 -22.65
N LEU A 238 3.36 16.56 -21.78
CA LEU A 238 4.81 16.74 -21.87
C LEU A 238 5.39 15.98 -23.07
N VAL A 239 4.93 14.75 -23.34
CA VAL A 239 5.37 13.98 -24.50
C VAL A 239 5.01 14.72 -25.80
N GLU A 240 3.79 15.25 -25.91
CA GLU A 240 3.37 16.06 -27.05
C GLU A 240 4.28 17.29 -27.22
N ARG A 241 4.56 18.01 -26.13
CA ARG A 241 5.47 19.17 -26.12
C ARG A 241 6.89 18.83 -26.56
N HIS A 242 7.38 17.63 -26.23
CA HIS A 242 8.70 17.12 -26.64
C HIS A 242 8.63 16.31 -27.94
N ASN A 243 7.62 16.53 -28.79
CA ASN A 243 7.46 15.90 -30.11
C ASN A 243 7.52 14.35 -30.07
N GLY A 244 6.97 13.74 -29.02
CA GLY A 244 6.95 12.29 -28.85
C GLY A 244 8.14 11.70 -28.07
N ASP A 245 9.13 12.50 -27.66
CA ASP A 245 10.29 12.02 -26.92
C ASP A 245 9.97 11.82 -25.42
N TRP A 246 9.45 10.65 -25.09
CA TRP A 246 9.16 10.27 -23.70
C TRP A 246 10.43 10.14 -22.82
N LYS A 247 11.60 9.88 -23.40
CA LYS A 247 12.86 9.78 -22.62
C LYS A 247 13.29 11.17 -22.15
N ALA A 248 13.12 12.18 -22.99
CA ALA A 248 13.31 13.58 -22.58
C ALA A 248 12.34 13.96 -21.44
N VAL A 249 11.11 13.44 -21.44
CA VAL A 249 10.15 13.67 -20.36
C VAL A 249 10.64 13.06 -19.04
N LEU A 250 11.07 11.79 -19.05
CA LEU A 250 11.56 11.14 -17.82
C LEU A 250 12.82 11.82 -17.27
N SER A 251 13.81 12.10 -18.12
CA SER A 251 15.07 12.70 -17.68
C SER A 251 14.92 14.12 -17.15
N LYS A 252 14.01 14.93 -17.70
CA LYS A 252 13.85 16.35 -17.33
C LYS A 252 12.81 16.59 -16.23
N TYR A 253 11.70 15.86 -16.25
CA TYR A 253 10.53 16.17 -15.43
C TYR A 253 10.27 15.17 -14.30
N ILE A 254 11.01 14.06 -14.23
CA ILE A 254 10.79 13.05 -13.20
C ILE A 254 11.90 13.09 -12.16
N ARG A 255 11.48 13.18 -10.90
CA ARG A 255 12.32 12.93 -9.73
C ARG A 255 11.78 11.71 -9.02
N VAL A 256 12.54 10.63 -8.99
CA VAL A 256 12.19 9.45 -8.20
C VAL A 256 12.55 9.74 -6.75
N ARG A 257 11.67 9.34 -5.83
CA ARG A 257 11.84 9.52 -4.39
C ARG A 257 11.48 8.23 -3.66
N ARG A 258 12.26 7.91 -2.63
CA ARG A 258 11.86 6.88 -1.67
C ARG A 258 10.68 7.41 -0.85
N ILE A 259 9.71 6.56 -0.59
CA ILE A 259 8.61 6.86 0.32
C ILE A 259 8.54 5.81 1.42
N VAL A 260 8.26 6.26 2.63
CA VAL A 260 8.02 5.42 3.80
C VAL A 260 6.53 5.45 4.08
N PHE A 261 5.93 4.30 4.31
CA PHE A 261 4.51 4.22 4.61
C PHE A 261 4.23 4.70 6.03
N SER A 262 3.08 5.37 6.19
CA SER A 262 2.57 5.85 7.46
C SER A 262 1.05 5.88 7.40
N GLU A 263 0.41 5.38 8.46
CA GLU A 263 -1.04 5.47 8.62
C GLU A 263 -1.44 6.91 8.99
N GLU A 264 -0.63 7.57 9.83
CA GLU A 264 -0.87 8.92 10.33
C GLU A 264 -0.78 9.97 9.22
N ASP A 265 0.25 9.86 8.38
CA ASP A 265 0.46 10.75 7.24
C ASP A 265 -0.33 10.31 5.99
N ARG A 266 -1.10 9.20 6.08
CA ARG A 266 -1.90 8.64 4.98
C ARG A 266 -1.06 8.38 3.73
N VAL A 267 0.02 7.59 3.89
CA VAL A 267 0.91 7.17 2.79
C VAL A 267 1.06 5.65 2.81
N GLY A 268 0.59 4.98 1.75
CA GLY A 268 0.66 3.53 1.58
C GLY A 268 -0.22 2.71 2.53
N VAL A 269 -0.87 3.35 3.52
CA VAL A 269 -1.81 2.71 4.44
C VAL A 269 -3.09 3.53 4.53
N GLY A 270 -4.17 2.97 3.98
CA GLY A 270 -5.53 3.50 4.11
C GLY A 270 -6.27 2.83 5.27
N SER A 271 -7.12 3.58 5.97
CA SER A 271 -7.93 3.05 7.05
C SER A 271 -9.29 3.74 7.09
N PHE A 272 -10.34 2.98 6.82
CA PHE A 272 -11.71 3.47 6.81
C PHE A 272 -12.52 2.87 7.94
N ARG A 273 -13.34 3.71 8.59
CA ARG A 273 -14.29 3.29 9.62
C ARG A 273 -15.68 3.81 9.28
N PRO A 274 -16.71 2.96 9.31
CA PRO A 274 -18.09 3.39 9.12
C PRO A 274 -18.47 4.39 10.23
N LYS A 275 -19.05 5.50 9.79
CA LYS A 275 -19.79 6.47 10.61
C LYS A 275 -21.28 6.26 10.32
N ASP A 276 -22.14 7.13 10.84
CA ASP A 276 -23.58 7.07 10.54
C ASP A 276 -23.83 7.00 9.01
N GLU A 277 -24.48 5.92 8.55
CA GLU A 277 -24.72 5.58 7.13
C GLU A 277 -25.32 6.74 6.32
N LYS A 278 -26.11 7.61 6.95
CA LYS A 278 -26.78 8.75 6.30
C LYS A 278 -25.82 9.89 5.91
N ASN A 279 -24.64 9.93 6.49
CA ASN A 279 -23.68 11.04 6.34
C ASN A 279 -22.37 10.62 5.66
N GLN A 280 -22.31 9.42 5.07
CA GLN A 280 -21.12 8.93 4.37
C GLN A 280 -21.29 9.01 2.86
N ASP A 281 -20.23 9.41 2.14
CA ASP A 281 -20.18 9.38 0.68
C ASP A 281 -19.01 8.50 0.21
N SER A 282 -19.26 7.68 -0.83
CA SER A 282 -18.27 6.94 -1.62
C SER A 282 -17.07 7.76 -2.08
N THR A 283 -17.17 9.09 -2.13
CA THR A 283 -16.03 9.97 -2.41
C THR A 283 -14.94 9.90 -1.34
N GLU A 284 -15.25 9.51 -0.09
CA GLU A 284 -14.23 9.25 0.93
C GLU A 284 -13.30 8.09 0.53
N LEU A 285 -13.79 7.14 -0.27
CA LEU A 285 -12.97 6.05 -0.80
C LEU A 285 -12.20 6.44 -2.04
N SER A 286 -12.88 7.15 -2.95
CA SER A 286 -12.45 7.30 -4.35
C SER A 286 -11.96 8.70 -4.72
N GLY A 287 -12.06 9.67 -3.82
CA GLY A 287 -11.77 11.09 -4.06
C GLY A 287 -12.96 11.86 -4.63
N ASP A 288 -12.80 13.18 -4.76
CA ASP A 288 -13.86 14.07 -5.24
C ASP A 288 -13.34 15.16 -6.20
N ILE A 289 -14.29 15.85 -6.84
CA ILE A 289 -13.97 16.96 -7.73
C ILE A 289 -13.83 18.23 -6.91
N ASN A 290 -12.71 18.95 -7.10
CA ASN A 290 -12.45 20.20 -6.43
C ASN A 290 -13.02 21.40 -7.20
N TYR A 291 -14.19 21.87 -6.80
CA TYR A 291 -14.87 23.01 -7.43
C TYR A 291 -14.05 24.31 -7.48
N ARG A 292 -13.13 24.53 -6.53
CA ARG A 292 -12.24 25.70 -6.55
C ARG A 292 -11.23 25.62 -7.69
N LYS A 293 -10.71 24.42 -7.96
CA LYS A 293 -9.79 24.15 -9.07
C LYS A 293 -10.51 24.20 -10.42
N ILE A 294 -11.78 23.77 -10.48
CA ILE A 294 -12.61 23.88 -11.70
C ILE A 294 -12.73 25.33 -12.17
N ALA A 295 -12.93 26.28 -11.26
CA ALA A 295 -13.10 27.69 -11.64
C ALA A 295 -11.88 28.26 -12.40
N GLN A 296 -10.70 27.67 -12.22
CA GLN A 296 -9.46 28.11 -12.85
C GLN A 296 -9.09 27.23 -14.07
N ILE A 297 -9.36 25.92 -14.01
CA ILE A 297 -9.03 24.96 -15.07
C ILE A 297 -10.11 24.95 -16.17
N GLY A 298 -11.36 25.22 -15.81
CA GLY A 298 -12.50 25.36 -16.73
C GLY A 298 -13.24 24.07 -17.07
N SER A 299 -12.86 22.91 -16.50
CA SER A 299 -13.50 21.61 -16.79
C SER A 299 -13.58 20.70 -15.57
N GLU A 300 -14.75 20.12 -15.32
CA GLU A 300 -14.98 19.10 -14.28
C GLU A 300 -14.30 17.76 -14.61
N SER A 301 -14.00 17.53 -15.89
CA SER A 301 -13.42 16.27 -16.40
C SER A 301 -11.89 16.28 -16.49
N ASP A 302 -11.26 17.40 -16.10
CA ASP A 302 -9.81 17.56 -16.08
C ASP A 302 -9.24 16.96 -14.77
N PRO A 303 -8.38 15.92 -14.85
CA PRO A 303 -7.75 15.32 -13.69
C PRO A 303 -7.05 16.26 -12.72
N ARG A 304 -6.57 17.42 -13.16
CA ARG A 304 -5.89 18.38 -12.28
C ARG A 304 -6.86 19.10 -11.34
N ALA A 305 -8.17 19.03 -11.63
CA ALA A 305 -9.25 19.53 -10.77
C ALA A 305 -9.76 18.48 -9.78
N PHE A 306 -9.24 17.25 -9.78
CA PHE A 306 -9.67 16.18 -8.88
C PHE A 306 -8.80 16.14 -7.61
N ASN A 307 -9.40 15.87 -6.46
CA ASN A 307 -8.69 15.56 -5.22
C ASN A 307 -8.49 14.05 -5.15
N PHE A 308 -7.23 13.64 -5.13
CA PHE A 308 -6.83 12.24 -5.03
C PHE A 308 -6.50 11.88 -3.56
N ASP A 309 -7.44 12.15 -2.67
CA ASP A 309 -7.31 11.98 -1.22
C ASP A 309 -8.20 10.87 -0.66
N GLY A 310 -8.81 10.08 -1.54
CA GLY A 310 -9.54 8.87 -1.18
C GLY A 310 -8.62 7.77 -0.67
N GLU A 311 -9.19 6.87 0.14
CA GLU A 311 -8.46 5.78 0.78
C GLU A 311 -7.80 4.80 -0.22
N PHE A 312 -8.37 4.64 -1.42
CA PHE A 312 -7.76 3.81 -2.47
C PHE A 312 -6.47 4.43 -3.03
N GLN A 313 -6.40 5.75 -3.15
CA GLN A 313 -5.19 6.44 -3.64
C GLN A 313 -4.11 6.47 -2.57
N VAL A 314 -4.51 6.82 -1.34
CA VAL A 314 -3.65 6.87 -0.15
C VAL A 314 -2.95 5.54 0.09
N SER A 315 -3.66 4.43 -0.09
CA SER A 315 -3.13 3.08 0.14
C SER A 315 -2.30 2.50 -1.01
N GLY A 316 -2.03 3.29 -2.06
CA GLY A 316 -1.28 2.84 -3.24
C GLY A 316 0.08 2.22 -2.90
N GLY A 317 0.32 1.01 -3.41
CA GLY A 317 1.52 0.22 -3.15
C GLY A 317 1.54 -0.52 -1.80
N GLY A 318 0.49 -0.38 -0.98
CA GLY A 318 0.45 -0.93 0.37
C GLY A 318 -0.87 -1.61 0.73
N MET A 319 -1.56 -1.12 1.75
CA MET A 319 -2.72 -1.80 2.32
C MET A 319 -3.86 -0.84 2.61
N PHE A 320 -5.09 -1.27 2.34
CA PHE A 320 -6.32 -0.58 2.74
C PHE A 320 -7.12 -1.46 3.72
N TYR A 321 -7.29 -0.96 4.93
CA TYR A 321 -8.12 -1.58 5.97
C TYR A 321 -9.49 -0.93 6.11
N VAL A 322 -10.55 -1.75 6.20
CA VAL A 322 -11.93 -1.30 6.49
C VAL A 322 -12.46 -1.98 7.75
N GLU A 323 -12.75 -1.20 8.78
CA GLU A 323 -13.39 -1.71 9.99
C GLU A 323 -14.89 -1.92 9.74
N GLU A 324 -15.46 -3.03 10.23
CA GLU A 324 -16.91 -3.32 10.12
C GLU A 324 -17.50 -3.14 8.70
N VAL A 325 -16.81 -3.65 7.68
CA VAL A 325 -17.13 -3.44 6.25
C VAL A 325 -18.58 -3.82 5.89
N CYS A 326 -19.17 -4.79 6.56
CA CYS A 326 -20.55 -5.23 6.32
C CYS A 326 -21.62 -4.21 6.76
N LYS A 327 -21.25 -3.15 7.50
CA LYS A 327 -22.14 -2.03 7.84
C LYS A 327 -22.16 -0.95 6.77
N LEU A 328 -21.31 -1.03 5.74
CA LEU A 328 -21.32 -0.05 4.67
C LEU A 328 -22.53 -0.21 3.77
N ASP A 329 -23.00 0.90 3.21
CA ASP A 329 -23.97 0.86 2.12
C ASP A 329 -23.40 0.07 0.93
N LYS A 330 -24.27 -0.66 0.24
CA LYS A 330 -23.99 -1.42 -0.98
C LYS A 330 -23.21 -0.62 -2.02
N ALA A 331 -23.44 0.69 -2.11
CA ALA A 331 -22.69 1.56 -3.01
C ALA A 331 -21.16 1.47 -2.80
N PHE A 332 -20.70 1.43 -1.55
CA PHE A 332 -19.27 1.29 -1.22
C PHE A 332 -18.75 -0.10 -1.57
N LEU A 333 -19.56 -1.13 -1.38
CA LEU A 333 -19.18 -2.53 -1.67
C LEU A 333 -18.92 -2.76 -3.16
N TYR A 334 -19.57 -2.01 -4.05
CA TYR A 334 -19.28 -2.06 -5.49
C TYR A 334 -17.90 -1.49 -5.85
N ASP A 335 -17.42 -0.47 -5.13
CA ASP A 335 -16.06 0.05 -5.35
C ASP A 335 -15.01 -0.99 -4.94
N PHE A 336 -15.22 -1.69 -3.82
CA PHE A 336 -14.35 -2.82 -3.44
C PHE A 336 -14.42 -3.97 -4.44
N LEU A 337 -15.59 -4.22 -5.04
CA LEU A 337 -15.72 -5.24 -6.08
C LEU A 337 -14.91 -4.88 -7.33
N GLY A 338 -14.98 -3.63 -7.79
CA GLY A 338 -14.15 -3.15 -8.90
C GLY A 338 -12.66 -3.24 -8.58
N ALA A 339 -12.26 -2.79 -7.40
CA ALA A 339 -10.87 -2.82 -6.95
C ALA A 339 -10.31 -4.26 -6.79
N THR A 340 -11.16 -5.23 -6.44
CA THR A 340 -10.75 -6.64 -6.33
C THR A 340 -10.79 -7.38 -7.65
N GLN A 341 -11.71 -7.08 -8.57
CA GLN A 341 -11.84 -7.83 -9.82
C GLN A 341 -10.97 -7.28 -10.94
N GLU A 342 -10.97 -5.97 -11.11
CA GLU A 342 -10.35 -5.29 -12.26
C GLU A 342 -9.10 -4.53 -11.86
N HIS A 343 -8.76 -4.52 -10.56
CA HIS A 343 -7.75 -3.63 -9.99
C HIS A 343 -7.99 -2.16 -10.37
N GLU A 344 -9.26 -1.76 -10.44
CA GLU A 344 -9.68 -0.45 -10.92
C GLU A 344 -10.88 0.07 -10.12
N ILE A 345 -10.93 1.38 -9.90
CA ILE A 345 -12.09 2.07 -9.35
C ILE A 345 -12.56 3.16 -10.29
N LYS A 346 -13.86 3.44 -10.27
CA LYS A 346 -14.47 4.50 -11.09
C LYS A 346 -15.19 5.51 -10.20
N PRO A 347 -14.51 6.60 -9.80
CA PRO A 347 -15.15 7.64 -9.01
C PRO A 347 -16.31 8.28 -9.77
N LYS A 348 -17.25 8.84 -9.02
CA LYS A 348 -18.43 9.52 -9.59
C LYS A 348 -17.98 10.61 -10.57
N ARG A 349 -18.47 10.53 -11.81
CA ARG A 349 -18.21 11.50 -12.90
C ARG A 349 -16.72 11.70 -13.22
N PHE A 350 -15.86 10.73 -12.89
CA PHE A 350 -14.43 10.81 -13.16
C PHE A 350 -13.93 9.60 -13.97
N ARG A 351 -12.65 9.66 -14.35
CA ARG A 351 -11.97 8.60 -15.11
C ARG A 351 -11.67 7.41 -14.21
N VAL A 352 -11.61 6.23 -14.81
CA VAL A 352 -11.19 5.00 -14.13
C VAL A 352 -9.74 5.13 -13.67
N MET A 353 -9.43 4.57 -12.50
CA MET A 353 -8.11 4.61 -11.89
C MET A 353 -7.68 3.22 -11.48
N SER A 354 -6.44 2.86 -11.79
CA SER A 354 -5.84 1.61 -11.33
C SER A 354 -5.53 1.69 -9.84
N VAL A 355 -5.73 0.56 -9.15
CA VAL A 355 -5.51 0.38 -7.71
C VAL A 355 -4.57 -0.79 -7.51
N ASP A 356 -3.44 -0.54 -6.84
CA ASP A 356 -2.51 -1.56 -6.38
C ASP A 356 -2.43 -1.48 -4.85
N THR A 357 -3.29 -2.21 -4.16
CA THR A 357 -3.35 -2.22 -2.68
C THR A 357 -3.97 -3.51 -2.18
N VAL A 358 -3.53 -3.98 -1.00
CA VAL A 358 -4.10 -5.15 -0.35
C VAL A 358 -5.35 -4.74 0.43
N LEU A 359 -6.50 -5.29 0.05
CA LEU A 359 -7.79 -4.97 0.66
C LEU A 359 -8.11 -5.93 1.81
N ILE A 360 -8.23 -5.39 3.02
CA ILE A 360 -8.57 -6.16 4.22
C ILE A 360 -9.74 -5.49 4.95
N GLY A 361 -10.81 -6.24 5.22
CA GLY A 361 -11.90 -5.79 6.06
C GLY A 361 -12.02 -6.62 7.33
N SER A 362 -12.71 -6.08 8.33
CA SER A 362 -13.18 -6.86 9.48
C SER A 362 -14.70 -6.80 9.60
N THR A 363 -15.29 -7.85 10.17
CA THR A 363 -16.71 -7.88 10.50
C THR A 363 -16.99 -8.80 11.69
N ASN A 364 -18.21 -8.73 12.20
CA ASN A 364 -18.74 -9.59 13.26
C ASN A 364 -19.78 -10.58 12.70
N ASN A 365 -20.18 -11.58 13.50
CA ASN A 365 -21.13 -12.60 13.04
C ASN A 365 -22.50 -12.00 12.62
N PRO A 366 -23.18 -11.15 13.41
CA PRO A 366 -24.50 -10.63 13.01
C PRO A 366 -24.48 -9.89 11.68
N GLU A 367 -23.49 -9.04 11.42
CA GLU A 367 -23.42 -8.30 10.16
C GLU A 367 -23.03 -9.20 9.00
N PHE A 368 -22.17 -10.21 9.23
CA PHE A 368 -21.85 -11.20 8.21
C PHE A 368 -23.06 -12.06 7.83
N GLU A 369 -23.87 -12.48 8.79
CA GLU A 369 -25.10 -13.23 8.53
C GLU A 369 -26.10 -12.42 7.71
N LYS A 370 -26.25 -11.11 8.00
CA LYS A 370 -27.08 -10.22 7.16
C LYS A 370 -26.57 -10.17 5.71
N LEU A 371 -25.26 -10.02 5.52
CA LEU A 371 -24.64 -10.01 4.19
C LEU A 371 -24.86 -11.34 3.45
N VAL A 372 -24.77 -12.48 4.15
CA VAL A 372 -25.00 -13.82 3.57
C VAL A 372 -26.46 -14.03 3.16
N ASN A 373 -27.40 -13.41 3.85
CA ASN A 373 -28.82 -13.51 3.50
C ASN A 373 -29.25 -12.50 2.42
N ASP A 374 -28.35 -11.63 1.94
CA ASP A 374 -28.64 -10.66 0.89
C ASP A 374 -28.18 -11.14 -0.48
N ASP A 375 -29.12 -11.52 -1.33
CA ASP A 375 -28.87 -12.00 -2.69
C ASP A 375 -28.15 -10.96 -3.55
N THR A 376 -28.38 -9.67 -3.32
CA THR A 376 -27.71 -8.61 -4.10
C THR A 376 -26.20 -8.54 -3.83
N MET A 377 -25.73 -9.16 -2.74
CA MET A 377 -24.34 -9.15 -2.30
C MET A 377 -23.58 -10.43 -2.65
N GLU A 378 -24.18 -11.34 -3.43
CA GLU A 378 -23.53 -12.58 -3.90
C GLU A 378 -22.16 -12.31 -4.56
N ALA A 379 -22.08 -11.32 -5.46
CA ALA A 379 -20.83 -10.99 -6.15
C ALA A 379 -19.69 -10.59 -5.20
N PHE A 380 -20.00 -9.81 -4.15
CA PHE A 380 -19.02 -9.41 -3.14
C PHE A 380 -18.59 -10.61 -2.28
N ARG A 381 -19.53 -11.50 -1.93
CA ARG A 381 -19.22 -12.74 -1.18
C ARG A 381 -18.29 -13.67 -1.95
N ASP A 382 -18.52 -13.86 -3.24
CA ASP A 382 -17.69 -14.72 -4.09
C ASP A 382 -16.25 -14.20 -4.23
N ARG A 383 -16.09 -12.87 -4.22
CA ARG A 383 -14.81 -12.17 -4.24
C ARG A 383 -14.21 -11.93 -2.87
N THR A 384 -14.85 -12.42 -1.81
CA THR A 384 -14.33 -12.30 -0.45
C THR A 384 -13.70 -13.60 0.02
N THR A 385 -12.48 -13.50 0.55
CA THR A 385 -11.83 -14.59 1.27
C THR A 385 -12.04 -14.40 2.77
N LYS A 386 -12.91 -15.22 3.35
CA LYS A 386 -13.14 -15.20 4.80
C LYS A 386 -11.99 -15.87 5.56
N ILE A 387 -11.44 -15.16 6.54
CA ILE A 387 -10.53 -15.71 7.56
C ILE A 387 -11.23 -15.65 8.91
N ASP A 388 -11.58 -16.81 9.46
CA ASP A 388 -12.18 -16.89 10.79
C ASP A 388 -11.14 -16.57 11.87
N ILE A 389 -11.50 -15.72 12.82
CA ILE A 389 -10.67 -15.31 13.95
C ILE A 389 -11.46 -15.59 15.25
N PRO A 390 -11.28 -16.77 15.85
CA PRO A 390 -12.05 -17.19 17.03
C PRO A 390 -11.52 -16.57 18.33
N TYR A 391 -12.23 -16.80 19.43
CA TYR A 391 -11.68 -16.55 20.76
C TYR A 391 -10.51 -17.49 21.06
N VAL A 392 -9.59 -17.01 21.91
CA VAL A 392 -8.53 -17.85 22.46
C VAL A 392 -9.16 -18.83 23.44
N ILE A 393 -8.94 -20.12 23.21
CA ILE A 393 -9.50 -21.21 24.05
C ILE A 393 -8.44 -21.87 24.93
N ARG A 394 -7.18 -21.45 24.81
CA ARG A 394 -6.08 -21.96 25.66
C ARG A 394 -5.89 -21.03 26.83
N VAL A 395 -6.17 -21.52 28.04
CA VAL A 395 -6.00 -20.75 29.29
C VAL A 395 -4.58 -20.17 29.40
N SER A 396 -3.54 -20.93 29.02
CA SER A 396 -2.14 -20.46 29.05
C SER A 396 -1.84 -19.30 28.11
N GLU A 397 -2.57 -19.19 27.00
CA GLU A 397 -2.41 -18.10 26.03
C GLU A 397 -3.31 -16.92 26.41
N GLU A 398 -4.53 -17.19 26.89
CA GLU A 398 -5.46 -16.18 27.39
C GLU A 398 -4.88 -15.41 28.58
N MET A 399 -4.18 -16.10 29.50
CA MET A 399 -3.46 -15.46 30.60
C MET A 399 -2.36 -14.48 30.17
N LYS A 400 -1.88 -14.52 28.91
CA LYS A 400 -0.88 -13.57 28.40
C LYS A 400 -1.51 -12.27 27.90
N ILE A 401 -2.84 -12.26 27.72
CA ILE A 401 -3.60 -11.10 27.22
C ILE A 401 -3.92 -10.12 28.35
N TYR A 402 -4.02 -10.64 29.59
CA TYR A 402 -4.37 -9.91 30.81
C TYR A 402 -3.15 -9.78 31.73
#